data_AF-T0Z3Z3-F1
#
_entry.id   AF-T0Z3Z3-F1
#
_cell.length_a   1.000
_cell.length_b   1.000
_cell.length_c   1.000
_cell.angle_alpha   90.00
_cell.angle_beta   90.00
_cell.angle_gamma   90.00
#
_symmetry.space_group_name_H-M   'P 1'
#
loop_
_entity.id
_entity.type
_entity.pdbx_description
1 polymer ?
#
loop_
_entity_poly.entity_id
_entity_poly.type
_entity_poly.pdbx_seq_one_letter_code
_entity_poly.pdbx_strand_id
1 'polypeptide(L)'
;MELAGCYALTTDVTPATLDAEQVHTSYMALEKVERDLRAMKTGLLEVRPIFVRKEGRTRGHVFCCMLALKLAREMERRLHAAFGTTETNPNAITLPDALAALGRLCLLHWPVEGENIVTKLPLP
;
A
#
# COMPACT_ATOMS: atom_id res chain seq x y z
N MET A 1 22.42 2.83 1.00
CA MET A 1 22.26 4.29 1.21
C MET A 1 23.37 4.73 2.15
N GLU A 2 24.42 5.36 1.62
CA GLU A 2 25.41 6.06 2.45
C GLU A 2 24.83 7.43 2.84
N LEU A 3 24.47 7.58 4.11
CA LEU A 3 24.11 8.88 4.67
C LEU A 3 25.40 9.68 4.84
N ALA A 4 25.59 10.73 4.04
CA ALA A 4 26.70 11.67 4.17
C ALA A 4 26.51 12.56 5.43
N GLY A 5 26.75 12.00 6.62
CA GLY A 5 26.75 12.75 7.88
C GLY A 5 26.69 11.88 9.13
N CYS A 6 27.31 12.33 10.22
CA CYS A 6 27.15 11.74 11.55
C CYS A 6 25.81 12.17 12.15
N TYR A 7 25.06 11.23 12.72
CA TYR A 7 23.79 11.49 13.43
C TYR A 7 23.81 10.84 14.81
N ALA A 8 23.03 11.40 15.75
CA ALA A 8 22.83 10.85 17.08
C ALA A 8 21.34 10.55 17.28
N LEU A 9 21.03 9.39 17.85
CA LEU A 9 19.67 8.99 18.20
C LEU A 9 19.48 9.10 19.71
N THR A 10 18.44 9.81 20.12
CA THR A 10 17.99 9.89 21.51
C THR A 10 16.69 9.12 21.67
N THR A 11 16.61 8.30 22.70
CA THR A 11 15.42 7.49 23.03
C THR A 11 15.19 7.47 24.53
N ASP A 12 13.93 7.38 24.92
CA ASP A 12 13.46 7.13 26.28
C ASP A 12 13.38 5.63 26.62
N VAL A 13 13.64 4.75 25.65
CA VAL A 13 13.65 3.30 25.84
C VAL A 13 14.92 2.88 26.58
N THR A 14 14.74 2.06 27.63
CA THR A 14 15.87 1.58 28.43
C THR A 14 16.68 0.51 27.68
N PRO A 15 18.00 0.38 27.95
CA PRO A 15 18.84 -0.66 27.35
C PRO A 15 18.40 -2.11 27.62
N ALA A 16 17.59 -2.33 28.67
CA ALA A 16 17.00 -3.63 28.97
C ALA A 16 15.87 -4.02 27.98
N THR A 17 15.29 -3.04 27.29
CA THR A 17 14.18 -3.22 26.35
C THR A 17 14.67 -3.24 24.91
N LEU A 18 15.54 -2.29 24.53
CA LEU A 18 16.18 -2.24 23.22
C LEU A 18 17.65 -1.84 23.37
N ASP A 19 18.54 -2.59 22.74
CA ASP A 19 19.93 -2.20 22.59
C ASP A 19 20.11 -1.10 21.53
N ALA A 20 21.33 -0.58 21.40
CA ALA A 20 21.62 0.52 20.47
C ALA A 20 21.37 0.17 19.01
N GLU A 21 21.61 -1.08 18.60
CA GLU A 21 21.38 -1.54 17.23
C GLU A 21 19.89 -1.64 16.94
N GLN A 22 19.12 -2.20 17.87
CA GLN A 22 17.67 -2.31 17.78
C GLN A 22 16.98 -0.93 17.76
N VAL A 23 17.49 0.05 18.52
CA VAL A 23 17.05 1.44 18.45
C VAL A 23 17.31 2.02 17.05
N HIS A 24 18.51 1.81 16.51
CA HIS A 24 18.85 2.24 15.16
C HIS A 24 17.94 1.60 14.09
N THR A 25 17.74 0.29 14.13
CA THR A 25 16.85 -0.43 13.20
C THR A 25 15.42 0.07 13.31
N SER A 26 14.91 0.29 14.53
CA SER A 26 13.56 0.80 14.76
C SER A 26 13.39 2.22 14.22
N TYR A 27 14.42 3.06 14.39
CA TYR A 27 14.43 4.39 13.80
C TYR A 27 14.47 4.33 12.26
N MET A 28 15.33 3.51 11.68
CA MET A 28 15.39 3.36 10.21
C MET A 28 14.09 2.81 9.62
N ALA A 29 13.34 1.99 10.38
CA ALA A 29 12.02 1.54 9.97
C ALA A 29 11.00 2.69 9.78
N LEU A 30 11.23 3.90 10.33
CA LEU A 30 10.41 5.08 10.05
C LEU A 30 10.42 5.47 8.58
N GLU A 31 11.48 5.15 7.83
CA GLU A 31 11.54 5.39 6.38
C GLU A 31 10.37 4.71 5.66
N LYS A 32 9.90 3.56 6.17
CA LYS A 32 8.70 2.90 5.67
C LYS A 32 7.46 3.78 5.82
N VAL A 33 7.27 4.39 7.00
CA VAL A 33 6.16 5.32 7.26
C VAL A 33 6.21 6.52 6.32
N GLU A 34 7.39 7.09 6.08
CA GLU A 34 7.55 8.20 5.14
C GLU A 34 7.23 7.78 3.70
N ARG A 35 7.70 6.61 3.28
CA ARG A 35 7.40 6.03 1.96
C ARG A 35 5.90 5.84 1.78
N ASP A 36 5.22 5.35 2.80
CA ASP A 36 3.77 5.17 2.80
C ASP A 36 2.99 6.50 2.76
N LEU A 37 3.43 7.50 3.53
CA LEU A 37 2.87 8.86 3.47
C LEU A 37 3.12 9.51 2.10
N ARG A 38 4.24 9.22 1.45
CA ARG A 38 4.53 9.66 0.08
C ARG A 38 3.61 8.94 -0.93
N ALA A 39 3.46 7.62 -0.80
CA ALA A 39 2.54 6.83 -1.63
C ALA A 39 1.10 7.34 -1.55
N MET A 40 0.65 7.72 -0.36
CA MET A 40 -0.64 8.38 -0.17
C MET A 40 -0.76 9.71 -0.92
N LYS A 41 0.29 10.55 -0.89
CA LYS A 41 0.25 11.91 -1.44
C LYS A 41 0.39 11.97 -2.96
N THR A 42 1.23 11.13 -3.58
CA THR A 42 1.70 11.36 -4.96
C THR A 42 1.56 10.19 -5.92
N GLY A 43 1.12 9.01 -5.44
CA GLY A 43 1.10 7.80 -6.25
C GLY A 43 -0.29 7.19 -6.38
N LEU A 44 -0.62 6.31 -5.44
CA LEU A 44 -1.73 5.36 -5.60
C LEU A 44 -3.08 5.87 -5.10
N LEU A 45 -3.08 6.74 -4.07
CA LEU A 45 -4.27 7.02 -3.27
C LEU A 45 -4.83 8.43 -3.44
N GLU A 46 -4.38 9.12 -4.49
CA GLU A 46 -5.01 10.35 -4.98
C GLU A 46 -5.36 11.38 -3.89
N VAL A 47 -4.55 11.51 -2.83
CA VAL A 47 -4.77 12.57 -1.81
C VAL A 47 -4.59 13.97 -2.40
N ARG A 48 -3.75 14.12 -3.44
CA ARG A 48 -3.43 15.42 -4.05
C ARG A 48 -4.27 15.87 -5.27
N PRO A 49 -4.93 15.03 -6.08
CA PRO A 49 -5.84 15.53 -7.11
C PRO A 49 -7.20 16.02 -6.55
N ILE A 50 -7.58 15.65 -5.31
CA ILE A 50 -8.89 15.99 -4.74
C ILE A 50 -8.78 17.17 -3.74
N PHE A 51 -9.00 18.39 -4.23
CA PHE A 51 -8.96 19.62 -3.42
C PHE A 51 -10.25 19.86 -2.63
N VAL A 52 -10.43 19.11 -1.54
CA VAL A 52 -11.51 19.32 -0.57
C VAL A 52 -11.33 20.63 0.21
N ARG A 53 -12.40 21.44 0.30
CA ARG A 53 -12.38 22.79 0.90
C ARG A 53 -12.98 22.89 2.31
N LYS A 54 -13.77 21.89 2.72
CA LYS A 54 -14.45 21.86 4.04
C LYS A 54 -13.72 20.90 4.97
N GLU A 55 -13.50 21.30 6.22
CA GLU A 55 -12.76 20.51 7.22
C GLU A 55 -13.25 19.06 7.32
N GLY A 56 -14.56 18.85 7.45
CA GLY A 56 -15.13 17.50 7.55
C GLY A 56 -14.86 16.63 6.31
N ARG A 57 -14.82 17.24 5.11
CA ARG A 57 -14.48 16.53 3.87
C ARG A 57 -12.99 16.21 3.80
N THR A 58 -12.13 17.10 4.29
CA THR A 58 -10.68 16.84 4.42
C THR A 58 -10.41 15.66 5.34
N ARG A 59 -11.04 15.64 6.52
CA ARG A 59 -10.88 14.53 7.48
C ARG A 59 -11.37 13.21 6.90
N GLY A 60 -12.56 13.20 6.28
CA GLY A 60 -13.12 12.00 5.65
C GLY A 60 -12.26 11.48 4.50
N HIS A 61 -11.78 12.38 3.63
CA HIS A 61 -10.92 12.00 2.51
C HIS A 61 -9.60 11.38 2.98
N VAL A 62 -8.89 12.02 3.92
CA VAL A 62 -7.65 11.47 4.50
C VAL A 62 -7.90 10.11 5.15
N PHE A 63 -9.02 9.94 5.85
CA PHE A 63 -9.40 8.66 6.44
C PHE A 63 -9.59 7.55 5.39
N CYS A 64 -10.30 7.83 4.30
CA CYS A 64 -10.46 6.89 3.19
C CYS A 64 -9.09 6.51 2.57
N CYS A 65 -8.20 7.48 2.37
CA CYS A 65 -6.86 7.22 1.87
C CYS A 65 -6.05 6.34 2.84
N MET A 66 -6.18 6.52 4.15
CA MET A 66 -5.53 5.63 5.14
C MET A 66 -6.06 4.19 5.06
N LEU A 67 -7.37 4.01 4.82
CA LEU A 67 -7.96 2.67 4.62
C LEU A 67 -7.45 2.02 3.33
N ALA A 68 -7.43 2.78 2.24
CA ALA A 68 -6.94 2.30 0.97
C ALA A 68 -5.43 1.96 1.01
N LEU A 69 -4.63 2.68 1.80
CA LEU A 69 -3.23 2.32 2.08
C LEU A 69 -3.11 0.96 2.77
N LYS A 70 -3.96 0.67 3.75
CA LYS A 70 -3.97 -0.65 4.41
C LYS A 70 -4.27 -1.77 3.42
N LEU A 71 -5.25 -1.54 2.52
CA LEU A 71 -5.58 -2.51 1.46
C LEU A 71 -4.41 -2.71 0.49
N ALA A 72 -3.82 -1.62 0.01
CA ALA A 72 -2.67 -1.64 -0.89
C ALA A 72 -1.50 -2.47 -0.31
N ARG A 73 -1.13 -2.23 0.95
CA ARG A 73 -0.07 -2.99 1.64
C ARG A 73 -0.41 -4.48 1.79
N GLU A 74 -1.66 -4.81 2.09
CA GLU A 74 -2.09 -6.20 2.20
C GLU A 74 -2.08 -6.90 0.83
N MET A 75 -2.50 -6.22 -0.23
CA MET A 75 -2.40 -6.72 -1.60
C MET A 75 -0.94 -6.96 -2.00
N GLU A 76 -0.06 -5.99 -1.75
CA GLU A 76 1.38 -6.11 -2.02
C GLU A 76 2.00 -7.29 -1.26
N ARG A 77 1.68 -7.43 0.03
CA ARG A 77 2.12 -8.58 0.84
C ARG A 77 1.69 -9.92 0.23
N ARG A 78 0.44 -10.02 -0.25
CA ARG A 78 -0.08 -11.24 -0.89
C ARG A 78 0.55 -11.50 -2.25
N LEU A 79 0.75 -10.46 -3.06
CA LEU A 79 1.42 -10.55 -4.35
C LEU A 79 2.86 -11.04 -4.17
N HIS A 80 3.58 -10.50 -3.19
CA HIS A 80 4.92 -10.97 -2.88
C HIS A 80 4.97 -12.42 -2.42
N ALA A 81 4.01 -12.84 -1.57
CA ALA A 81 3.94 -14.23 -1.14
C ALA A 81 3.61 -15.20 -2.29
N ALA A 82 2.82 -14.77 -3.29
CA ALA A 82 2.40 -15.61 -4.40
C ALA A 82 3.37 -15.61 -5.60
N PHE A 83 3.97 -14.45 -5.92
CA PHE A 83 4.72 -14.21 -7.15
C PHE A 83 6.17 -13.76 -6.92
N GLY A 84 6.57 -13.55 -5.66
CA GLY A 84 7.89 -13.05 -5.28
C GLY A 84 8.03 -11.53 -5.41
N THR A 85 9.28 -11.06 -5.35
CA THR A 85 9.62 -9.63 -5.53
C THR A 85 10.28 -9.43 -6.89
N THR A 86 10.27 -8.19 -7.38
CA THR A 86 10.99 -7.81 -8.61
C THR A 86 12.51 -8.00 -8.50
N GLU A 87 13.05 -8.05 -7.29
CA GLU A 87 14.46 -8.37 -7.02
C GLU A 87 14.76 -9.86 -7.28
N THR A 88 13.82 -10.75 -6.99
CA THR A 88 13.99 -12.21 -7.16
C THR A 88 13.56 -12.67 -8.56
N ASN A 89 12.51 -12.04 -9.11
CA ASN A 89 11.99 -12.33 -10.44
C ASN A 89 11.66 -11.01 -11.15
N PRO A 90 12.36 -10.64 -12.24
CA PRO A 90 12.09 -9.42 -12.99
C PRO A 90 10.64 -9.29 -13.49
N ASN A 91 9.94 -10.41 -13.65
CA ASN A 91 8.56 -10.48 -14.13
C ASN A 91 7.54 -10.68 -13.00
N ALA A 92 7.92 -10.46 -11.74
CA ALA A 92 6.99 -10.54 -10.61
C ALA A 92 5.86 -9.50 -10.75
N ILE A 93 4.63 -9.91 -10.49
CA ILE A 93 3.45 -9.04 -10.57
C ILE A 93 3.50 -8.00 -9.46
N THR A 94 3.53 -6.71 -9.81
CA THR A 94 3.50 -5.61 -8.85
C THR A 94 2.07 -5.18 -8.52
N LEU A 95 1.90 -4.38 -7.45
CA LEU A 95 0.60 -3.83 -7.09
C LEU A 95 -0.05 -3.01 -8.22
N PRO A 96 0.65 -2.09 -8.92
CA PRO A 96 0.12 -1.42 -10.10
C PRO A 96 -0.36 -2.38 -11.20
N ASP A 97 0.41 -3.43 -11.49
CA ASP A 97 0.04 -4.42 -12.52
C ASP A 97 -1.24 -5.16 -12.13
N ALA A 98 -1.35 -5.58 -10.87
CA ALA A 98 -2.52 -6.24 -10.34
C ALA A 98 -3.75 -5.34 -10.39
N LEU A 99 -3.64 -4.06 -10.00
CA LEU A 99 -4.74 -3.11 -10.09
C LEU A 99 -5.15 -2.84 -11.54
N ALA A 100 -4.19 -2.71 -12.46
CA ALA A 100 -4.46 -2.58 -13.88
C ALA A 100 -5.17 -3.81 -14.43
N ALA A 101 -4.80 -5.02 -14.01
CA ALA A 101 -5.46 -6.27 -14.39
C ALA A 101 -6.89 -6.34 -13.84
N LEU A 102 -7.09 -6.01 -12.56
CA LEU A 102 -8.42 -5.94 -11.93
C LEU A 102 -9.33 -4.94 -12.65
N GLY A 103 -8.80 -3.79 -13.05
CA GLY A 103 -9.56 -2.78 -13.82
C GLY A 103 -10.01 -3.26 -15.20
N ARG A 104 -9.37 -4.30 -15.75
CA ARG A 104 -9.76 -4.95 -17.02
C ARG A 104 -10.70 -6.14 -16.83
N LEU A 105 -10.96 -6.59 -15.60
CA LEU A 105 -11.88 -7.69 -15.37
C LEU A 105 -13.30 -7.25 -15.68
N CYS A 106 -13.78 -7.64 -16.87
CA CYS A 106 -15.19 -7.53 -17.22
C CYS A 106 -15.95 -8.68 -16.56
N LEU A 107 -17.02 -8.35 -15.86
CA LEU A 107 -17.96 -9.32 -15.34
C LEU A 107 -18.72 -9.98 -16.50
N LEU A 108 -18.70 -11.30 -16.56
CA LEU A 108 -19.50 -12.06 -17.51
C LEU A 108 -20.93 -12.14 -16.98
N HIS A 109 -21.89 -11.68 -17.77
CA HIS A 109 -23.31 -11.74 -17.46
C HIS A 109 -23.92 -12.92 -18.21
N TRP A 110 -24.35 -13.94 -17.47
CA TRP A 110 -25.00 -15.12 -18.04
C TRP A 110 -26.51 -15.02 -17.76
N PRO A 111 -27.36 -14.97 -18.80
CA PRO A 111 -28.79 -15.15 -18.60
C PRO A 111 -29.04 -16.61 -18.23
N VAL A 112 -29.64 -16.85 -17.06
CA VAL A 112 -30.17 -18.15 -16.65
C VAL A 112 -31.69 -18.08 -16.80
N GLU A 113 -32.31 -19.14 -17.30
CA GLU A 113 -33.74 -19.18 -17.68
C GLU A 113 -34.66 -18.43 -16.69
N GLY A 114 -35.33 -17.39 -17.19
CA GLY A 114 -36.22 -16.51 -16.42
C GLY A 114 -35.48 -15.44 -15.61
N GLU A 115 -35.44 -14.21 -16.14
CA GLU A 115 -35.01 -12.91 -15.55
C GLU A 115 -33.72 -12.83 -14.69
N ASN A 116 -33.06 -13.94 -14.39
CA ASN A 116 -31.92 -14.01 -13.49
C ASN A 116 -30.62 -13.90 -14.28
N ILE A 117 -29.89 -12.81 -14.04
CA ILE A 117 -28.55 -12.61 -14.57
C ILE A 117 -27.54 -13.05 -13.51
N VAL A 118 -26.76 -14.09 -13.81
CA VAL A 118 -25.65 -14.52 -12.95
C VAL A 118 -24.38 -13.82 -13.41
N THR A 119 -23.76 -13.10 -12.49
CA THR A 119 -22.49 -12.41 -12.72
C THR A 119 -21.33 -13.28 -12.25
N LYS A 120 -20.44 -13.66 -13.16
CA LYS A 120 -19.22 -14.42 -12.82
C LYS A 120 -17.95 -13.70 -13.31
N LEU A 121 -16.88 -13.86 -12.54
CA LEU A 121 -15.53 -13.52 -13.00
C LEU A 121 -15.12 -14.49 -14.13
N PRO A 122 -14.41 -14.01 -15.16
CA PRO A 122 -13.80 -14.89 -16.15
C PRO A 122 -12.84 -15.86 -15.45
N LEU A 123 -12.94 -17.15 -15.75
CA LEU A 123 -11.93 -18.11 -15.34
C LEU A 123 -10.69 -17.93 -16.24
N PRO A 124 -9.46 -17.96 -15.68
CA PRO A 124 -8.23 -17.88 -16.45
C PRO A 124 -8.04 -19.09 -17.37
#